data_AF-A0A969UVM6-F1
#
_entry.id   AF-A0A969UVM6-F1
#
_cell.length_a   1.000
_cell.length_b   1.000
_cell.length_c   1.000
_cell.angle_alpha   90.00
_cell.angle_beta   90.00
_cell.angle_gamma   90.00
#
_symmetry.space_group_name_H-M   'P 1'
#
loop_
_entity.id
_entity.type
_entity.pdbx_description
1 polymer ?
#
loop_
_entity_poly.entity_id
_entity_poly.type
_entity_poly.pdbx_seq_one_letter_code
_entity_poly.pdbx_strand_id
1 'polypeptide(L)'
;MPRKLGGWLWLFVIVTAAVITHLDRWHYDTLKGTQDIYYLWQEGQRLLNWENPYARVLLGNMSENQKYSTYFPVFYLLSSLTQLLGLKDYAHWIYFWRSIFLIFNIGIGSLLFGIFARRQLWVLACFSACFWLFNRWTIYVTKVAHIDFMPIFFLVLSLIIFRQHQWIALLLFSLSLGIKQIAIFLAPVYLIWVWQSTQKRKLQTLVWAAVGDRQYPPSHVTAFHCLECRRLEQIYFIFC
;
A
#
# COMPACT_ATOMS: atom_id res chain seq x y z
N MET A 1 31.61 -3.34 8.92
CA MET A 1 30.31 -3.31 9.62
C MET A 1 29.76 -1.92 10.02
N PRO A 2 30.49 -0.78 10.08
CA PRO A 2 29.93 0.48 10.60
C PRO A 2 28.90 1.18 9.68
N ARG A 3 28.91 0.90 8.37
CA ARG A 3 28.00 1.54 7.40
C ARG A 3 26.51 1.22 7.60
N LYS A 4 26.17 0.07 8.18
CA LYS A 4 24.76 -0.32 8.41
C LYS A 4 24.11 0.49 9.54
N LEU A 5 24.86 0.80 10.60
CA LEU A 5 24.35 1.56 11.73
C LEU A 5 24.03 3.01 11.32
N GLY A 6 24.92 3.62 10.52
CA GLY A 6 24.71 4.97 10.00
C GLY A 6 23.46 5.12 9.13
N GLY A 7 23.12 4.11 8.32
CA GLY A 7 21.93 4.15 7.47
C GLY A 7 20.61 4.21 8.25
N TRP A 8 20.48 3.45 9.33
CA TRP A 8 19.28 3.46 10.16
C TRP A 8 19.13 4.75 10.97
N LEU A 9 20.25 5.34 11.39
CA LEU A 9 20.25 6.67 11.99
C LEU A 9 19.66 7.73 11.04
N TRP A 10 20.06 7.70 9.76
CA TRP A 10 19.52 8.60 8.75
C TRP A 10 18.02 8.41 8.55
N LEU A 11 17.54 7.17 8.46
CA LEU A 11 16.11 6.91 8.36
C LEU A 11 15.36 7.46 9.58
N PHE A 12 15.87 7.25 10.78
CA PHE A 12 15.27 7.80 12.01
C PHE A 12 15.15 9.32 11.95
N VAL A 13 16.23 10.03 11.61
CA VAL A 13 16.22 11.49 11.48
C VAL A 13 15.19 11.96 10.43
N ILE A 14 15.14 11.32 9.27
CA ILE A 14 14.19 11.63 8.20
C ILE A 14 12.75 11.41 8.67
N VAL A 15 12.47 10.29 9.34
CA VAL A 15 11.14 9.97 9.85
C VAL A 15 10.72 10.96 10.93
N THR A 16 11.60 11.31 11.87
CA THR A 16 11.31 12.32 12.90
C THR A 16 11.00 13.68 12.27
N ALA A 17 11.81 14.13 11.31
CA ALA A 17 11.57 15.38 10.60
C ALA A 17 10.24 15.35 9.82
N ALA A 18 9.91 14.21 9.21
CA ALA A 18 8.64 14.02 8.53
C ALA A 18 7.46 14.10 9.50
N VAL A 19 7.51 13.41 10.64
CA VAL A 19 6.46 13.46 11.67
C VAL A 19 6.20 14.90 12.10
N ILE A 20 7.25 15.65 12.46
CA ILE A 20 7.13 17.05 12.88
C ILE A 20 6.47 17.89 11.78
N THR A 21 6.98 17.79 10.55
CA THR A 21 6.48 18.56 9.40
C THR A 21 5.01 18.26 9.08
N HIS A 22 4.60 17.00 9.18
CA HIS A 22 3.24 16.57 8.84
C HIS A 22 2.25 16.87 9.95
N LEU A 23 2.64 16.76 11.23
CA LEU A 23 1.78 17.09 12.37
C LEU A 23 1.44 18.59 12.44
N ASP A 24 2.38 19.46 12.10
CA ASP A 24 2.15 20.92 12.01
C ASP A 24 0.95 21.27 11.11
N ARG A 25 0.72 20.45 10.06
CA ARG A 25 -0.33 20.68 9.06
C ARG A 25 -1.71 20.14 9.46
N TRP A 26 -1.85 19.51 10.61
CA TRP A 26 -3.14 18.97 11.07
C TRP A 26 -4.13 20.06 11.51
N HIS A 27 -3.71 21.31 11.70
CA HIS A 27 -4.64 22.39 12.02
C HIS A 27 -5.52 22.82 10.83
N TYR A 28 -5.33 22.23 9.64
CA TYR A 28 -6.14 22.56 8.48
C TYR A 28 -7.58 22.06 8.62
N ASP A 29 -8.52 22.99 8.42
CA ASP A 29 -9.96 22.75 8.48
C ASP A 29 -10.44 21.93 7.28
N THR A 30 -10.85 20.70 7.55
CA THR A 30 -11.44 19.77 6.57
C THR A 30 -12.97 19.67 6.68
N LEU A 31 -13.57 20.43 7.59
CA LEU A 31 -14.98 20.34 7.99
C LEU A 31 -15.93 21.05 7.01
N LYS A 32 -15.41 21.91 6.14
CA LYS A 32 -16.20 22.77 5.25
C LYS A 32 -16.74 22.11 3.98
N GLY A 33 -17.18 20.84 3.98
CA GLY A 33 -17.88 20.20 2.86
C GLY A 33 -17.20 20.29 1.47
N THR A 34 -15.95 20.72 1.41
CA THR A 34 -15.19 20.92 0.17
C THR A 34 -14.22 19.76 -0.06
N GLN A 35 -13.77 19.15 1.04
CA GLN A 35 -12.80 18.07 1.02
C GLN A 35 -13.49 16.71 1.00
N ASP A 36 -12.97 15.82 0.16
CA ASP A 36 -13.56 14.49 -0.04
C ASP A 36 -13.60 13.66 1.25
N ILE A 37 -12.64 13.87 2.14
CA ILE A 37 -12.52 13.14 3.41
C ILE A 37 -13.74 13.32 4.33
N TYR A 38 -14.42 14.48 4.27
CA TYR A 38 -15.65 14.70 5.03
C TYR A 38 -16.78 13.81 4.53
N TYR A 39 -16.92 13.66 3.22
CA TYR A 39 -17.93 12.77 2.64
C TYR A 39 -17.63 11.31 2.95
N LEU A 40 -16.36 10.90 3.05
CA LEU A 40 -15.99 9.55 3.49
C LEU A 40 -16.45 9.24 4.92
N TRP A 41 -16.45 10.23 5.81
CA TRP A 41 -17.06 10.11 7.13
C TRP A 41 -18.58 10.00 7.06
N GLN A 42 -19.24 10.85 6.25
CA GLN A 42 -20.69 10.79 6.05
C GLN A 42 -21.15 9.44 5.49
N GLU A 43 -20.44 8.88 4.51
CA GLU A 43 -20.77 7.55 3.95
C GLU A 43 -20.64 6.44 5.00
N GLY A 44 -19.71 6.57 5.95
CA GLY A 44 -19.62 5.68 7.10
C GLY A 44 -20.89 5.70 7.95
N GLN A 45 -21.44 6.89 8.23
CA GLN A 45 -22.68 7.05 9.00
C GLN A 45 -23.88 6.46 8.24
N ARG A 46 -23.97 6.71 6.93
CA ARG A 46 -25.00 6.14 6.05
C ARG A 46 -25.01 4.62 6.09
N LEU A 47 -23.84 4.00 5.99
CA LEU A 47 -23.72 2.54 6.09
C LEU A 47 -24.24 2.00 7.43
N LEU A 48 -24.02 2.71 8.54
CA LEU A 48 -24.57 2.33 9.84
C LEU A 48 -26.10 2.42 9.89
N ASN A 49 -26.70 3.26 9.05
CA ASN A 49 -28.14 3.37 8.87
C ASN A 49 -28.70 2.44 7.78
N TRP A 50 -27.92 1.45 7.32
CA TRP A 50 -28.29 0.53 6.26
C TRP A 50 -28.53 1.19 4.89
N GLU A 51 -27.99 2.39 4.68
CA GLU A 51 -28.06 3.08 3.41
C GLU A 51 -26.89 2.68 2.50
N ASN A 52 -27.17 2.38 1.23
CA ASN A 52 -26.15 2.06 0.24
C ASN A 52 -25.43 3.33 -0.23
N PRO A 53 -24.10 3.47 -0.03
CA PRO A 53 -23.35 4.68 -0.39
C PRO A 53 -23.39 4.99 -1.90
N TYR A 54 -23.59 3.97 -2.75
CA TYR A 54 -23.63 4.11 -4.20
C TYR A 54 -25.04 4.43 -4.73
N ALA A 55 -26.09 4.40 -3.92
CA ALA A 55 -27.44 4.70 -4.39
C ALA A 55 -27.58 6.13 -4.91
N ARG A 56 -26.83 7.08 -4.33
CA ARG A 56 -26.89 8.52 -4.68
C ARG A 56 -26.42 8.82 -6.10
N VAL A 57 -25.50 8.01 -6.61
CA VAL A 57 -25.01 8.09 -8.00
C VAL A 57 -26.16 7.94 -8.98
N LEU A 58 -27.14 7.07 -8.69
CA LEU A 58 -28.27 6.79 -9.59
C LEU A 58 -29.30 7.92 -9.67
N LEU A 59 -29.33 8.78 -8.64
CA LEU A 59 -30.26 9.92 -8.56
C LEU A 59 -29.66 11.20 -9.13
N GLY A 60 -28.37 11.20 -9.44
CA GLY A 60 -27.60 12.35 -9.90
C GLY A 60 -27.58 12.50 -11.42
N ASN A 61 -27.39 13.73 -11.89
CA ASN A 61 -27.18 14.02 -13.31
C ASN A 61 -25.72 13.82 -13.78
N MET A 62 -24.80 13.48 -12.86
CA MET A 62 -23.34 13.34 -13.06
C MET A 62 -22.61 14.56 -13.64
N SER A 63 -23.33 15.60 -14.05
CA SER A 63 -22.80 16.87 -14.53
C SER A 63 -22.45 17.80 -13.36
N GLU A 64 -23.22 17.72 -12.26
CA GLU A 64 -22.94 18.46 -11.03
C GLU A 64 -22.14 17.60 -10.05
N ASN A 65 -21.03 18.13 -9.55
CA ASN A 65 -20.21 17.42 -8.58
C ASN A 65 -20.85 17.48 -7.19
N GLN A 66 -21.79 16.56 -6.93
CA GLN A 66 -22.42 16.38 -5.62
C GLN A 66 -21.61 15.46 -4.69
N LYS A 67 -20.31 15.26 -4.98
CA LYS A 67 -19.39 14.44 -4.18
C LYS A 67 -19.94 13.03 -3.94
N TYR A 68 -20.30 12.38 -5.06
CA TYR A 68 -20.77 11.01 -5.06
C TYR A 68 -19.70 10.04 -4.56
N SER A 69 -20.17 8.90 -4.04
CA SER A 69 -19.32 7.81 -3.59
C SER A 69 -18.65 7.14 -4.79
N THR A 70 -17.44 7.59 -5.13
CA THR A 70 -16.65 7.05 -6.26
C THR A 70 -15.55 6.09 -5.82
N TYR A 71 -15.22 6.00 -4.54
CA TYR A 71 -14.23 5.06 -4.01
C TYR A 71 -14.82 3.65 -3.85
N PHE A 72 -13.95 2.64 -3.73
CA PHE A 72 -14.33 1.25 -3.49
C PHE A 72 -14.64 1.00 -1.99
N PRO A 73 -15.37 -0.09 -1.67
CA PRO A 73 -16.11 -0.17 -0.41
C PRO A 73 -15.26 -0.31 0.85
N VAL A 74 -13.99 -0.72 0.74
CA VAL A 74 -13.17 -1.05 1.91
C VAL A 74 -13.04 0.15 2.83
N PHE A 75 -12.79 1.35 2.30
CA PHE A 75 -12.64 2.53 3.16
C PHE A 75 -13.97 2.95 3.82
N TYR A 76 -15.10 2.84 3.12
CA TYR A 76 -16.40 3.13 3.73
C TYR A 76 -16.71 2.17 4.88
N LEU A 77 -16.38 0.89 4.73
CA LEU A 77 -16.53 -0.11 5.79
C LEU A 77 -15.60 0.15 6.98
N LEU A 78 -14.37 0.60 6.73
CA LEU A 78 -13.46 0.99 7.81
C LEU A 78 -13.95 2.27 8.52
N SER A 79 -14.46 3.23 7.76
CA SER A 79 -15.08 4.45 8.28
C SER A 79 -16.25 4.11 9.20
N SER A 80 -17.21 3.28 8.74
CA SER A 80 -18.36 2.85 9.54
C SER A 80 -17.93 2.04 10.76
N LEU A 81 -16.94 1.14 10.64
CA LEU A 81 -16.40 0.37 11.77
C LEU A 81 -15.84 1.29 12.85
N THR A 82 -15.03 2.29 12.48
CA THR A 82 -14.46 3.22 13.48
C THR A 82 -15.53 4.06 14.18
N GLN A 83 -16.60 4.42 13.47
CA GLN A 83 -17.75 5.13 14.03
C GLN A 83 -18.59 4.23 14.95
N LEU A 84 -18.76 2.95 14.59
CA LEU A 84 -19.40 1.93 15.42
C LEU A 84 -18.63 1.73 16.74
N LEU A 85 -17.31 1.77 16.69
CA LEU A 85 -16.41 1.68 17.85
C LEU A 85 -16.37 2.97 18.71
N GLY A 86 -17.14 4.00 18.35
CA GLY A 86 -17.34 5.20 19.17
C GLY A 86 -16.81 6.50 18.58
N LEU A 87 -16.07 6.48 17.46
CA LEU A 87 -15.57 7.69 16.80
C LEU A 87 -16.65 8.34 15.92
N LYS A 88 -17.79 8.69 16.52
CA LYS A 88 -18.96 9.25 15.80
C LYS A 88 -18.75 10.70 15.39
N ASP A 89 -18.12 11.48 16.26
CA ASP A 89 -17.79 12.88 15.99
C ASP A 89 -16.68 13.00 14.94
N TYR A 90 -16.86 13.94 14.00
CA TYR A 90 -15.94 14.11 12.88
C TYR A 90 -14.54 14.52 13.33
N ALA A 91 -14.41 15.38 14.35
CA ALA A 91 -13.10 15.86 14.80
C ALA A 91 -12.25 14.72 15.40
N HIS A 92 -12.88 13.86 16.21
CA HIS A 92 -12.22 12.68 16.76
C HIS A 92 -11.90 11.65 15.67
N TRP A 93 -12.84 11.44 14.74
CA TRP A 93 -12.67 10.53 13.61
C TRP A 93 -11.50 10.96 12.71
N ILE A 94 -11.42 12.23 12.32
CA ILE A 94 -10.37 12.71 11.41
C ILE A 94 -9.00 12.71 12.08
N TYR A 95 -8.93 12.99 13.39
CA TYR A 95 -7.68 12.92 14.14
C TYR A 95 -7.11 11.50 14.16
N PHE A 96 -7.97 10.51 14.39
CA PHE A 96 -7.62 9.10 14.32
C PHE A 96 -7.11 8.72 12.92
N TRP A 97 -7.87 9.04 11.87
CA TRP A 97 -7.51 8.68 10.51
C TRP A 97 -6.26 9.39 9.99
N ARG A 98 -6.03 10.65 10.37
CA ARG A 98 -4.77 11.36 10.06
C ARG A 98 -3.54 10.66 10.63
N SER A 99 -3.65 10.13 11.84
CA SER A 99 -2.59 9.32 12.45
C SER A 99 -2.31 8.07 11.62
N ILE A 100 -3.37 7.37 11.20
CA ILE A 100 -3.26 6.20 10.32
C ILE A 100 -2.61 6.57 8.98
N PHE A 101 -3.08 7.63 8.31
CA PHE A 101 -2.54 8.08 7.03
C PHE A 101 -1.06 8.47 7.13
N LEU A 102 -0.67 9.12 8.24
CA LEU A 102 0.73 9.45 8.51
C LEU A 102 1.60 8.19 8.66
N ILE A 103 1.12 7.17 9.39
CA ILE A 103 1.81 5.88 9.53
C ILE A 103 2.04 5.25 8.15
N PHE A 104 1.01 5.21 7.30
CA PHE A 104 1.14 4.68 5.94
C PHE A 104 2.09 5.50 5.07
N ASN A 105 2.05 6.84 5.16
CA ASN A 105 2.96 7.72 4.43
C ASN A 105 4.43 7.48 4.83
N ILE A 106 4.71 7.42 6.13
CA ILE A 106 6.03 7.07 6.69
C ILE A 106 6.43 5.66 6.24
N GLY A 107 5.49 4.72 6.24
CA GLY A 107 5.67 3.37 5.75
C GLY A 107 6.16 3.33 4.31
N ILE A 108 5.56 4.12 3.40
CA ILE A 108 5.99 4.21 2.00
C ILE A 108 7.43 4.73 1.91
N GLY A 109 7.73 5.85 2.57
CA GLY A 109 9.09 6.41 2.59
C GLY A 109 10.13 5.41 3.13
N SER A 110 9.77 4.65 4.17
CA SER A 110 10.61 3.62 4.78
C SER A 110 10.81 2.41 3.87
N LEU A 111 9.78 1.99 3.12
CA LEU A 111 9.88 0.93 2.12
C LEU A 111 10.82 1.34 0.98
N LEU A 112 10.66 2.57 0.45
CA LEU A 112 11.53 3.11 -0.59
C LEU A 112 12.99 3.19 -0.12
N PHE A 113 13.22 3.70 1.09
CA PHE A 113 14.54 3.69 1.71
C PHE A 113 15.12 2.26 1.77
N GLY A 114 14.34 1.30 2.26
CA GLY A 114 14.74 -0.09 2.42
C GLY A 114 15.14 -0.77 1.10
N ILE A 115 14.47 -0.45 -0.01
CA ILE A 115 14.80 -1.00 -1.34
C ILE A 115 16.24 -0.64 -1.75
N PHE A 116 16.62 0.63 -1.65
CA PHE A 116 17.95 1.11 -2.05
C PHE A 116 19.03 0.82 -1.00
N ALA A 117 18.69 0.90 0.29
CA ALA A 117 19.59 0.59 1.38
C ALA A 117 20.10 -0.87 1.33
N ARG A 118 19.22 -1.83 0.97
CA ARG A 118 19.61 -3.23 0.78
C ARG A 118 20.65 -3.42 -0.32
N ARG A 119 20.72 -2.50 -1.29
CA ARG A 119 21.71 -2.48 -2.40
C ARG A 119 22.94 -1.61 -2.10
N GLN A 120 23.10 -1.14 -0.85
CA GLN A 120 24.16 -0.22 -0.43
C GLN A 120 24.13 1.16 -1.14
N LEU A 121 23.00 1.52 -1.77
CA LEU A 121 22.81 2.80 -2.45
C LEU A 121 22.24 3.84 -1.48
N TRP A 122 23.00 4.19 -0.45
CA TRP A 122 22.53 5.00 0.68
C TRP A 122 22.05 6.41 0.29
N VAL A 123 22.74 7.07 -0.64
CA VAL A 123 22.34 8.39 -1.13
C VAL A 123 20.98 8.32 -1.81
N LEU A 124 20.74 7.32 -2.66
CA LEU A 124 19.45 7.09 -3.30
C LEU A 124 18.36 6.67 -2.31
N ALA A 125 18.72 5.94 -1.26
CA ALA A 125 17.80 5.59 -0.17
C ALA A 125 17.32 6.85 0.56
N CYS A 126 18.24 7.72 1.01
CA CYS A 126 17.90 8.99 1.65
C CYS A 126 17.11 9.89 0.70
N PHE A 127 17.57 10.03 -0.55
CA PHE A 127 16.89 10.84 -1.55
C PHE A 127 15.46 10.37 -1.81
N SER A 128 15.23 9.08 -2.01
CA SER A 128 13.89 8.55 -2.28
C SER A 128 12.94 8.72 -1.09
N ALA A 129 13.41 8.50 0.14
CA ALA A 129 12.63 8.75 1.36
C ALA A 129 12.30 10.23 1.54
N CYS A 130 13.29 11.12 1.41
CA CYS A 130 13.09 12.57 1.52
C CYS A 130 12.16 13.08 0.42
N PHE A 131 12.40 12.67 -0.83
CA PHE A 131 11.57 13.05 -1.96
C PHE A 131 10.12 12.61 -1.72
N TRP A 132 9.88 11.39 -1.26
CA TRP A 132 8.52 10.93 -0.96
C TRP A 132 7.89 11.74 0.18
N LEU A 133 8.58 11.89 1.31
CA LEU A 133 7.99 12.46 2.53
C LEU A 133 7.84 13.98 2.51
N PHE A 134 8.66 14.69 1.73
CA PHE A 134 8.72 16.15 1.73
C PHE A 134 8.35 16.79 0.38
N ASN A 135 7.96 16.02 -0.64
CA ASN A 135 7.47 16.65 -1.86
C ASN A 135 6.15 17.40 -1.62
N ARG A 136 5.90 18.39 -2.49
CA ARG A 136 4.73 19.28 -2.43
C ARG A 136 3.40 18.51 -2.43
N TRP A 137 3.31 17.44 -3.21
CA TRP A 137 2.08 16.65 -3.33
C TRP A 137 1.80 15.88 -2.03
N THR A 138 2.79 15.18 -1.46
CA THR A 138 2.64 14.46 -0.18
C THR A 138 2.24 15.41 0.95
N ILE A 139 2.89 16.58 1.06
CA ILE A 139 2.54 17.58 2.08
C ILE A 139 1.09 18.06 1.89
N TYR A 140 0.68 18.30 0.65
CA TYR A 140 -0.69 18.69 0.33
C TYR A 140 -1.71 17.60 0.70
N VAL A 141 -1.46 16.35 0.32
CA VAL A 141 -2.33 15.20 0.61
C VAL A 141 -2.50 14.99 2.11
N THR A 142 -1.42 15.11 2.90
CA THR A 142 -1.52 15.06 4.37
C THR A 142 -2.40 16.18 4.91
N LYS A 143 -2.22 17.42 4.42
CA LYS A 143 -2.97 18.60 4.86
C LYS A 143 -4.49 18.38 4.71
N VAL A 144 -4.92 17.86 3.56
CA VAL A 144 -6.34 17.61 3.26
C VAL A 144 -6.82 16.22 3.70
N ALA A 145 -5.94 15.42 4.30
CA ALA A 145 -6.22 14.06 4.80
C ALA A 145 -6.85 13.14 3.75
N HIS A 146 -6.33 13.15 2.52
CA HIS A 146 -6.76 12.20 1.50
C HIS A 146 -6.32 10.77 1.88
N ILE A 147 -7.13 9.79 1.49
CA ILE A 147 -6.90 8.37 1.78
C ILE A 147 -5.78 7.72 0.95
N ASP A 148 -5.07 8.49 0.12
CA ASP A 148 -4.18 8.00 -0.94
C ASP A 148 -2.97 7.21 -0.44
N PHE A 149 -2.49 7.51 0.76
CA PHE A 149 -1.32 6.83 1.31
C PHE A 149 -1.60 5.36 1.65
N MET A 150 -2.83 5.01 2.06
CA MET A 150 -3.19 3.62 2.34
C MET A 150 -3.08 2.69 1.12
N PRO A 151 -3.79 2.95 0.00
CA PRO A 151 -3.70 2.10 -1.18
C PRO A 151 -2.30 2.11 -1.77
N ILE A 152 -1.60 3.25 -1.80
CA ILE A 152 -0.21 3.30 -2.31
C ILE A 152 0.72 2.46 -1.46
N PHE A 153 0.60 2.51 -0.12
CA PHE A 153 1.40 1.66 0.76
C PHE A 153 1.19 0.17 0.47
N PHE A 154 -0.07 -0.27 0.44
CA PHE A 154 -0.38 -1.67 0.16
C PHE A 154 0.10 -2.10 -1.23
N LEU A 155 0.04 -1.22 -2.23
CA LEU A 155 0.53 -1.45 -3.59
C LEU A 155 2.07 -1.56 -3.64
N VAL A 156 2.79 -0.65 -2.99
CA VAL A 156 4.26 -0.70 -2.94
C VAL A 156 4.71 -1.95 -2.19
N LEU A 157 4.08 -2.24 -1.06
CA LEU A 157 4.38 -3.44 -0.28
C LEU A 157 4.07 -4.72 -1.07
N SER A 158 2.94 -4.77 -1.79
CA SER A 158 2.58 -5.91 -2.63
C SER A 158 3.62 -6.17 -3.72
N LEU A 159 4.17 -5.12 -4.33
CA LEU A 159 5.23 -5.26 -5.34
C LEU A 159 6.53 -5.82 -4.73
N ILE A 160 6.93 -5.31 -3.56
CA ILE A 160 8.17 -5.72 -2.89
C ILE A 160 8.15 -7.21 -2.52
N ILE A 161 7.03 -7.69 -1.98
CA ILE A 161 6.95 -9.07 -1.46
C ILE A 161 6.51 -10.10 -2.51
N PHE A 162 6.12 -9.67 -3.72
CA PHE A 162 5.54 -10.54 -4.76
C PHE A 162 6.36 -11.79 -5.04
N ARG A 163 7.68 -11.66 -5.20
CA ARG A 163 8.56 -12.80 -5.50
C ARG A 163 8.69 -13.80 -4.34
N GLN A 164 8.52 -13.36 -3.10
CA GLN A 164 8.71 -14.19 -1.90
C GLN A 164 7.40 -14.83 -1.45
N HIS A 165 6.31 -14.05 -1.45
CA HIS A 165 5.01 -14.45 -0.93
C HIS A 165 3.90 -13.99 -1.87
N GLN A 166 3.78 -14.66 -3.02
CA GLN A 166 2.85 -14.29 -4.09
C GLN A 166 1.40 -14.13 -3.60
N TRP A 167 0.89 -15.03 -2.74
CA TRP A 167 -0.47 -14.93 -2.20
C TRP A 167 -0.67 -13.69 -1.34
N ILE A 168 0.27 -13.39 -0.44
CA ILE A 168 0.19 -12.19 0.41
C ILE A 168 0.26 -10.93 -0.48
N ALA A 169 1.12 -10.93 -1.50
CA ALA A 169 1.18 -9.82 -2.45
C ALA A 169 -0.15 -9.61 -3.18
N LEU A 170 -0.81 -10.68 -3.63
CA LEU A 170 -2.11 -10.59 -4.28
C LEU A 170 -3.19 -10.09 -3.32
N LEU A 171 -3.19 -10.52 -2.06
CA LEU A 171 -4.10 -10.01 -1.04
C LEU A 171 -3.89 -8.52 -0.78
N LEU A 172 -2.63 -8.07 -0.66
CA LEU A 172 -2.30 -6.66 -0.48
C LEU A 172 -2.66 -5.82 -1.72
N PHE A 173 -2.47 -6.37 -2.93
CA PHE A 173 -2.89 -5.73 -4.17
C PHE A 173 -4.41 -5.57 -4.23
N SER A 174 -5.17 -6.62 -3.90
CA SER A 174 -6.62 -6.58 -3.80
C SER A 174 -7.10 -5.59 -2.73
N LEU A 175 -6.41 -5.52 -1.60
CA LEU A 175 -6.71 -4.55 -0.53
C LEU A 175 -6.47 -3.11 -1.00
N SER A 176 -5.36 -2.85 -1.70
CA SER A 176 -5.08 -1.55 -2.31
C SER A 176 -6.19 -1.15 -3.27
N LEU A 177 -6.56 -2.05 -4.19
CA LEU A 177 -7.63 -1.86 -5.16
C LEU A 177 -8.94 -1.55 -4.44
N GLY A 178 -9.33 -2.37 -3.46
CA GLY A 178 -10.56 -2.21 -2.68
C GLY A 178 -10.68 -0.91 -1.89
N ILE A 179 -9.57 -0.21 -1.64
CA ILE A 179 -9.56 1.14 -1.05
C ILE A 179 -9.68 2.21 -2.14
N LYS A 180 -8.83 2.14 -3.18
CA LYS A 180 -8.82 3.10 -4.28
C LYS A 180 -8.38 2.44 -5.59
N GLN A 181 -8.99 2.88 -6.70
CA GLN A 181 -8.81 2.28 -8.02
C GLN A 181 -7.41 2.42 -8.62
N ILE A 182 -6.50 3.22 -8.03
CA ILE A 182 -5.18 3.48 -8.61
C ILE A 182 -4.36 2.20 -8.87
N ALA A 183 -4.58 1.14 -8.09
CA ALA A 183 -3.92 -0.15 -8.29
C ALA A 183 -4.30 -0.83 -9.61
N ILE A 184 -5.44 -0.48 -10.23
CA ILE A 184 -5.92 -1.11 -11.47
C ILE A 184 -4.92 -0.96 -12.62
N PHE A 185 -4.14 0.13 -12.64
CA PHE A 185 -3.12 0.36 -13.66
C PHE A 185 -1.99 -0.67 -13.61
N LEU A 186 -1.76 -1.32 -12.47
CA LEU A 186 -0.78 -2.39 -12.32
C LEU A 186 -1.39 -3.80 -12.46
N ALA A 187 -2.70 -3.93 -12.63
CA ALA A 187 -3.34 -5.23 -12.82
C ALA A 187 -2.76 -6.05 -14.00
N PRO A 188 -2.44 -5.46 -15.18
CA PRO A 188 -1.83 -6.20 -16.27
C PRO A 188 -0.46 -6.79 -15.91
N VAL A 189 0.35 -6.05 -15.14
CA VAL A 189 1.68 -6.50 -14.69
C VAL A 189 1.53 -7.70 -13.74
N TYR A 190 0.61 -7.62 -12.79
CA TYR A 190 0.30 -8.72 -11.89
C TYR A 190 -0.18 -9.96 -12.63
N LEU A 191 -1.05 -9.79 -13.64
CA LEU A 191 -1.55 -10.90 -14.45
C LEU A 191 -0.42 -11.62 -15.19
N ILE A 192 0.48 -10.87 -15.83
CA ILE A 192 1.65 -11.43 -16.52
C ILE A 192 2.56 -12.17 -15.54
N TRP A 193 2.86 -11.59 -14.38
CA TRP A 193 3.71 -12.22 -13.39
C TRP A 193 3.10 -13.51 -12.82
N VAL A 194 1.80 -13.51 -12.52
CA VAL A 194 1.09 -14.71 -12.06
C VAL A 194 1.12 -15.79 -13.15
N TRP A 195 0.86 -15.43 -14.41
CA TRP A 195 0.91 -16.36 -15.54
C TRP A 195 2.30 -17.00 -15.70
N GLN A 196 3.36 -16.19 -15.72
CA GLN A 196 4.75 -16.68 -15.82
C GLN A 196 5.15 -17.58 -14.65
N SER A 197 4.75 -17.21 -13.43
CA SER A 197 5.04 -18.01 -12.22
C SER A 197 4.39 -19.41 -12.26
N THR A 198 3.22 -19.52 -12.90
CA THR A 198 2.47 -20.77 -13.03
C THR A 198 3.11 -21.68 -14.08
N GLN A 199 3.56 -21.13 -15.20
CA GLN A 199 4.24 -21.89 -16.26
C GLN A 199 5.54 -22.52 -15.76
N LYS A 200 6.35 -21.77 -15.00
CA LYS A 200 7.60 -22.29 -14.41
C LYS A 200 7.35 -23.52 -13.51
N ARG A 201 6.29 -23.49 -12.69
CA ARG A 201 5.93 -24.63 -11.83
C ARG A 201 5.48 -25.84 -12.63
N LYS A 202 4.61 -25.65 -13.64
CA LYS A 202 4.15 -26.76 -14.51
C LYS A 202 5.33 -27.44 -15.21
N LEU A 203 6.27 -26.66 -15.75
CA LEU A 203 7.44 -27.19 -16.44
C LEU A 203 8.35 -27.96 -15.49
N GLN A 204 8.59 -27.45 -14.27
CA GLN A 204 9.34 -28.20 -13.25
C GLN A 204 8.66 -29.52 -12.90
N THR A 205 7.33 -29.54 -12.67
CA THR A 205 6.59 -30.77 -12.39
C THR A 205 6.69 -31.77 -13.54
N LEU A 206 6.60 -31.32 -14.78
CA LEU A 206 6.76 -32.18 -15.96
C LEU A 206 8.18 -32.73 -16.10
N VAL A 207 9.21 -31.91 -15.87
CA VAL A 207 10.61 -32.35 -15.87
C VAL A 207 10.84 -33.37 -14.76
N TRP A 208 10.36 -33.13 -13.54
CA TRP A 208 10.47 -34.10 -12.45
C TRP A 208 9.72 -35.40 -12.74
N ALA A 209 8.53 -35.33 -13.34
CA ALA A 209 7.77 -36.50 -13.76
C ALA A 209 8.48 -37.29 -14.89
N ALA A 210 9.15 -36.60 -15.82
CA ALA A 210 9.87 -37.20 -16.93
C ALA A 210 11.25 -37.76 -16.53
N VAL A 211 11.95 -37.10 -15.60
CA VAL A 211 13.25 -37.53 -15.05
C VAL A 211 13.09 -38.70 -14.07
N GLY A 212 11.88 -38.90 -13.52
CA GLY A 212 11.39 -40.22 -13.18
C GLY A 212 12.36 -41.08 -12.37
N ASP A 213 12.82 -40.60 -11.22
CA ASP A 213 13.09 -41.54 -10.13
C ASP A 213 11.80 -41.69 -9.33
N ARG A 214 11.23 -42.89 -9.37
CA ARG A 214 9.85 -43.21 -8.97
C ARG A 214 9.74 -43.44 -7.47
N GLN A 215 10.54 -42.75 -6.67
CA GLN A 215 10.59 -42.87 -5.21
C GLN A 215 10.69 -41.48 -4.60
N TYR A 216 9.55 -40.87 -4.25
CA TYR A 216 9.26 -40.32 -2.91
C TYR A 216 7.97 -39.47 -2.93
N PRO A 217 7.09 -39.61 -1.92
CA PRO A 217 5.96 -38.71 -1.72
C PRO A 217 6.43 -37.36 -1.15
N PRO A 218 6.00 -36.20 -1.67
CA PRO A 218 6.46 -34.92 -1.14
C PRO A 218 5.45 -34.38 -0.13
N SER A 219 5.62 -34.71 1.15
CA SER A 219 4.96 -33.96 2.24
C SER A 219 5.88 -32.95 2.94
N HIS A 220 7.21 -32.95 2.73
CA HIS A 220 8.12 -32.13 3.56
C HIS A 220 9.37 -31.53 2.88
N VAL A 221 9.35 -31.18 1.59
CA VAL A 221 10.47 -30.43 0.97
C VAL A 221 10.14 -28.93 0.90
N THR A 222 10.15 -28.27 2.05
CA THR A 222 10.17 -26.81 2.16
C THR A 222 11.27 -26.42 3.13
N ALA A 223 12.50 -26.14 2.65
CA ALA A 223 13.41 -25.19 3.32
C ALA A 223 14.73 -24.93 2.57
N PHE A 224 15.43 -25.93 2.04
CA PHE A 224 16.89 -25.76 1.90
C PHE A 224 17.42 -25.25 0.55
N HIS A 225 16.68 -25.33 -0.56
CA HIS A 225 17.22 -24.91 -1.87
C HIS A 225 17.06 -23.42 -2.22
N CYS A 226 16.63 -22.58 -1.27
CA CYS A 226 16.27 -21.17 -1.52
C CYS A 226 17.40 -20.15 -1.21
N LEU A 227 18.56 -20.59 -0.71
CA LEU A 227 19.65 -19.68 -0.30
C LEU A 227 20.71 -19.47 -1.40
N GLU A 228 21.06 -20.47 -2.20
CA GLU A 228 22.09 -20.33 -3.25
C GLU A 228 21.60 -19.50 -4.46
N CYS A 229 20.31 -19.59 -4.81
CA CYS A 229 19.75 -18.89 -5.98
C CYS A 229 19.50 -17.38 -5.73
N ARG A 230 19.61 -16.91 -4.48
CA ARG A 230 19.48 -15.49 -4.12
C ARG A 230 20.64 -14.62 -4.59
N ARG A 231 21.81 -15.21 -4.88
CA ARG A 231 23.03 -14.44 -5.20
C ARG A 231 23.14 -14.06 -6.67
N LEU A 232 22.51 -14.80 -7.58
CA LEU A 232 22.60 -14.57 -9.03
C LEU A 232 21.43 -13.77 -9.60
N GLU A 233 20.24 -13.79 -8.98
CA GLU A 233 19.10 -12.97 -9.44
C GLU A 233 19.21 -11.48 -9.10
N GLN A 234 20.16 -11.07 -8.25
CA GLN A 234 20.43 -9.64 -8.00
C GLN A 234 21.11 -8.93 -9.18
N ILE A 235 21.70 -9.66 -10.13
CA ILE A 235 22.41 -9.07 -11.28
C ILE A 235 21.46 -8.78 -12.45
N TYR A 236 20.33 -9.49 -12.57
CA TYR A 236 19.38 -9.30 -13.68
C TYR A 236 18.40 -8.12 -13.50
N PHE A 237 18.55 -7.31 -12.45
CA PHE A 237 17.66 -6.16 -12.19
C PHE A 237 17.99 -4.90 -13.02
N ILE A 238 18.77 -5.01 -14.11
CA ILE A 238 19.19 -3.83 -14.90
C ILE A 238 18.41 -3.67 -16.21
N PHE A 239 17.79 -4.71 -16.78
CA PHE A 239 16.94 -4.58 -17.98
C PHE A 239 15.88 -5.67 -18.03
N CYS A 240 14.72 -5.44 -17.40
CA CYS A 240 13.41 -6.03 -17.72
C CYS A 240 12.35 -5.37 -16.83
#